data_AF-A0A4Q9KYJ5-F1
#
_entry.id   AF-A0A4Q9KYJ5-F1
#
_cell.length_a   1.000
_cell.length_b   1.000
_cell.length_c   1.000
_cell.angle_alpha   90.00
_cell.angle_beta   90.00
_cell.angle_gamma   90.00
#
_symmetry.space_group_name_H-M   'P 1'
#
loop_
_entity.id
_entity.type
_entity.pdbx_description
1 polymer ?
#
loop_
_entity_poly.entity_id
_entity_poly.type
_entity_poly.pdbx_seq_one_letter_code
_entity_poly.pdbx_strand_id
1 'polypeptide(L)'
;MTRFNKSKTKKTITKYRQNKKFETIYGTKSLDQIQKDIKNNTTELNENIYYCIECSRNLNTERDFMAHKKTTTHKRRVKMLKEIQHTQKDAEMAAGLY
;
A
#
# COMPACT_ATOMS: atom_id res chain seq x y z
N MET A 1 -23.33 -23.13 -41.09
CA MET A 1 -22.41 -21.99 -40.86
C MET A 1 -21.65 -22.22 -39.57
N THR A 2 -20.44 -22.77 -39.64
CA THR A 2 -19.59 -23.05 -38.48
C THR A 2 -18.85 -21.78 -38.06
N ARG A 3 -19.01 -21.35 -36.79
CA ARG A 3 -18.23 -20.25 -36.22
C ARG A 3 -16.77 -20.73 -36.08
N PHE A 4 -15.89 -20.25 -36.96
CA PHE A 4 -14.45 -20.45 -36.80
C PHE A 4 -14.02 -19.86 -35.44
N ASN A 5 -13.56 -20.71 -34.53
CA ASN A 5 -12.95 -20.29 -33.28
C ASN A 5 -11.67 -19.53 -33.62
N LYS A 6 -11.73 -18.19 -33.58
CA LYS A 6 -10.57 -17.32 -33.69
C LYS A 6 -9.56 -17.78 -32.63
N SER A 7 -8.42 -18.28 -33.07
CA SER A 7 -7.34 -18.73 -32.19
C SER A 7 -7.07 -17.65 -31.15
N LYS A 8 -6.95 -18.04 -29.87
CA LYS A 8 -6.74 -17.09 -28.76
C LYS A 8 -5.41 -16.37 -28.97
N THR A 9 -5.41 -15.23 -29.65
CA THR A 9 -4.26 -14.34 -29.67
C THR A 9 -4.07 -13.83 -28.23
N LYS A 10 -2.85 -13.98 -27.69
CA LYS A 10 -2.54 -13.50 -26.33
C LYS A 10 -2.81 -11.99 -26.31
N LYS A 11 -3.85 -11.56 -25.60
CA LYS A 11 -4.15 -10.13 -25.44
C LYS A 11 -2.97 -9.46 -24.75
N THR A 12 -2.42 -8.41 -25.34
CA THR A 12 -1.41 -7.56 -24.71
C THR A 12 -2.00 -6.97 -23.43
N ILE A 13 -1.36 -7.25 -22.30
CA ILE A 13 -1.81 -6.75 -20.99
C ILE A 13 -1.57 -5.23 -21.00
N THR A 14 -2.60 -4.46 -20.65
CA THR A 14 -2.49 -3.00 -20.55
C THR A 14 -1.48 -2.60 -19.47
N LYS A 15 -0.77 -1.48 -19.69
CA LYS A 15 0.19 -0.93 -18.72
C LYS A 15 -0.42 -0.76 -17.33
N TYR A 16 -1.68 -0.33 -17.24
CA TYR A 16 -2.42 -0.25 -15.99
C TYR A 16 -2.50 -1.60 -15.24
N ARG A 17 -2.85 -2.68 -15.96
CA ARG A 17 -2.99 -4.00 -15.37
C ARG A 17 -1.64 -4.59 -14.96
N GLN A 18 -0.57 -4.28 -15.70
CA GLN A 18 0.80 -4.62 -15.30
C GLN A 18 1.16 -3.90 -13.99
N ASN A 19 0.98 -2.58 -13.92
CA ASN A 19 1.28 -1.78 -12.73
C ASN A 19 0.48 -2.23 -11.50
N LYS A 20 -0.83 -2.49 -11.66
CA LYS A 20 -1.67 -3.00 -10.58
C LYS A 20 -1.16 -4.33 -10.04
N LYS A 21 -0.71 -5.24 -10.91
CA LYS A 21 -0.11 -6.51 -10.50
C LYS A 21 1.18 -6.28 -9.71
N PHE A 22 2.05 -5.39 -10.19
CA PHE A 22 3.26 -5.02 -9.46
C PHE A 22 2.94 -4.42 -8.09
N GLU A 23 1.96 -3.54 -8.01
CA GLU A 23 1.52 -2.94 -6.74
C GLU A 23 0.93 -3.97 -5.78
N THR A 24 0.21 -4.99 -6.26
CA THR A 24 -0.29 -6.06 -5.38
C THR A 24 0.80 -6.98 -4.85
N ILE A 25 1.90 -7.17 -5.59
CA ILE A 25 2.98 -8.10 -5.21
C ILE A 25 4.07 -7.38 -4.41
N TYR A 26 4.44 -6.17 -4.82
CA TYR A 26 5.58 -5.40 -4.31
C TYR A 26 5.16 -4.03 -3.77
N GLY A 27 3.86 -3.80 -3.58
CA GLY A 27 3.35 -2.54 -3.05
C GLY A 27 3.79 -2.26 -1.63
N THR A 28 3.52 -1.04 -1.19
CA THR A 28 3.79 -0.61 0.18
C THR A 28 2.93 -1.38 1.18
N LYS A 29 3.40 -1.49 2.42
CA LYS A 29 2.62 -2.01 3.54
C LYS A 29 1.23 -1.34 3.63
N SER A 30 0.21 -2.13 3.99
CA SER A 30 -1.15 -1.64 4.21
C SER A 30 -1.21 -0.71 5.43
N LEU A 31 -2.24 0.15 5.50
CA LEU A 31 -2.41 1.09 6.62
C LEU A 31 -2.50 0.37 7.97
N ASP A 32 -3.28 -0.70 8.03
CA ASP A 32 -3.47 -1.50 9.25
C ASP A 32 -2.16 -2.11 9.74
N GLN A 33 -1.32 -2.60 8.82
CA GLN A 33 -0.02 -3.16 9.15
C GLN A 33 0.89 -2.07 9.74
N ILE A 34 0.95 -0.89 9.11
CA ILE A 34 1.78 0.23 9.58
C ILE A 34 1.33 0.71 10.96
N GLN A 35 0.02 0.83 11.19
CA GLN A 35 -0.49 1.24 12.51
C GLN A 35 -0.22 0.18 13.59
N LYS A 36 -0.26 -1.13 13.25
CA LYS A 36 0.19 -2.20 14.17
C LYS A 36 1.68 -2.07 14.47
N ASP A 37 2.51 -1.84 13.45
CA ASP A 37 3.96 -1.67 13.59
C ASP A 37 4.29 -0.46 14.50
N ILE A 38 3.57 0.66 14.32
CA ILE A 38 3.68 1.86 15.18
C ILE A 38 3.25 1.54 16.62
N LYS A 39 2.13 0.84 16.81
CA LYS A 39 1.64 0.48 18.16
C LYS A 39 2.60 -0.45 18.90
N ASN A 40 3.20 -1.38 18.18
CA ASN A 40 4.13 -2.35 18.75
C ASN A 40 5.55 -1.79 18.90
N ASN A 41 5.81 -0.54 18.47
CA ASN A 41 7.15 0.05 18.33
C ASN A 41 8.12 -0.87 17.55
N THR A 42 7.60 -1.73 16.67
CA THR A 42 8.40 -2.59 15.83
C THR A 42 8.81 -1.81 14.60
N THR A 43 9.79 -0.92 14.76
CA THR A 43 10.66 -0.57 13.64
C THR A 43 11.50 -1.81 13.38
N GLU A 44 10.98 -2.73 12.55
CA GLU A 44 11.77 -3.80 11.96
C GLU A 44 13.12 -3.19 11.57
N LEU A 45 14.23 -3.81 12.02
CA LEU A 45 15.59 -3.31 11.94
C LEU A 45 15.90 -2.78 10.53
N ASN A 46 15.58 -1.53 10.27
CA ASN A 46 15.94 -0.86 9.05
C ASN A 46 17.26 -0.20 9.40
N GLU A 47 18.36 -0.78 8.92
CA GLU A 47 19.72 -0.23 9.06
C GLU A 47 19.86 1.14 8.38
N ASN A 48 18.85 1.57 7.64
CA ASN A 48 18.80 2.87 6.98
C ASN A 48 18.41 3.98 7.95
N ILE A 49 19.32 4.95 8.07
CA ILE A 49 19.17 6.16 8.90
C ILE A 49 17.97 7.03 8.45
N TYR A 50 17.62 7.01 7.16
CA TYR A 50 16.58 7.88 6.57
C TYR A 50 15.32 7.10 6.17
N TYR A 51 14.72 6.38 7.11
CA TYR A 51 13.49 5.60 6.89
C TYR A 51 12.24 6.33 7.36
N CYS A 52 11.20 6.36 6.51
CA CYS A 52 9.88 6.86 6.90
C CYS A 52 8.92 5.71 7.22
N ILE A 53 8.60 5.55 8.50
CA ILE A 53 7.72 4.49 9.03
C ILE A 53 6.31 4.57 8.43
N GLU A 54 5.73 5.76 8.38
CA GLU A 54 4.34 5.98 7.93
C GLU A 54 4.09 5.61 6.45
N CYS A 55 5.14 5.69 5.64
CA CYS A 55 5.11 5.38 4.21
C CYS A 55 5.83 4.07 3.89
N SER A 56 6.43 3.41 4.88
CA SER A 56 7.30 2.24 4.74
C SER A 56 8.32 2.38 3.60
N ARG A 57 8.99 3.55 3.53
CA ARG A 57 9.89 3.89 2.42
C ARG A 57 11.28 4.30 2.94
N ASN A 58 12.30 3.69 2.33
CA ASN A 58 13.69 4.09 2.50
C ASN A 58 14.00 5.30 1.62
N LEU A 59 14.68 6.30 2.18
CA LEU A 59 15.24 7.44 1.47
C LEU A 59 16.77 7.39 1.58
N ASN A 60 17.46 7.96 0.61
CA ASN A 60 18.91 7.83 0.51
C ASN A 60 19.64 8.96 1.26
N THR A 61 19.04 10.15 1.31
CA THR A 61 19.65 11.34 1.92
C THR A 61 18.72 12.02 2.92
N GLU A 62 19.31 12.79 3.82
CA GLU A 62 18.56 13.60 4.80
C GLU A 62 17.68 14.65 4.11
N ARG A 63 18.19 15.31 3.06
CA ARG A 63 17.44 16.31 2.30
C ARG A 63 16.15 15.71 1.72
N ASP A 64 16.25 14.50 1.15
CA ASP A 64 15.10 13.80 0.58
C ASP A 64 14.10 13.39 1.67
N PHE A 65 14.59 13.02 2.85
CA PHE A 65 13.73 12.71 4.00
C PHE A 65 12.96 13.92 4.50
N MET A 66 13.62 15.06 4.63
CA MET A 66 12.99 16.32 5.03
C MET A 66 12.03 16.83 3.95
N ALA A 67 12.38 16.68 2.67
CA ALA A 67 11.49 17.01 1.56
C ALA A 67 10.26 16.09 1.54
N HIS A 68 10.45 14.77 1.74
CA HIS A 68 9.39 13.77 1.79
C HIS A 68 8.32 14.13 2.83
N LYS A 69 8.72 14.49 4.05
CA LYS A 69 7.80 14.89 5.13
C LYS A 69 6.92 16.09 4.76
N LYS A 70 7.39 16.98 3.88
CA LYS A 70 6.64 18.18 3.46
C LYS A 70 5.62 17.90 2.36
N THR A 71 5.76 16.78 1.64
CA THR A 71 4.89 16.43 0.51
C THR A 71 3.43 16.20 0.91
N THR A 72 2.51 16.48 -0.02
CA THR A 72 1.07 16.29 0.18
C THR A 72 0.70 14.82 0.34
N THR A 73 1.40 13.91 -0.33
CA THR A 73 1.20 12.46 -0.24
C THR A 73 1.49 11.95 1.17
N HIS A 74 2.63 12.35 1.74
CA HIS A 74 3.00 12.03 3.10
C HIS A 74 1.97 12.59 4.09
N LYS A 75 1.66 13.89 4.01
CA LYS A 75 0.65 14.52 4.88
C LYS A 75 -0.72 13.85 4.81
N ARG A 76 -1.15 13.39 3.63
CA ARG A 76 -2.38 12.61 3.45
C ARG A 76 -2.28 11.26 4.16
N ARG A 77 -1.14 10.57 4.05
CA ARG A 77 -0.89 9.30 4.73
C ARG A 77 -0.96 9.45 6.25
N VAL A 78 -0.34 10.49 6.81
CA VAL A 78 -0.40 10.78 8.25
C VAL A 78 -1.82 10.99 8.73
N LYS A 79 -2.64 11.70 7.96
CA LYS A 79 -4.07 11.89 8.29
C LYS A 79 -4.83 10.56 8.31
N MET A 80 -4.63 9.71 7.30
CA MET A 80 -5.24 8.38 7.24
C MET A 80 -4.81 7.49 8.40
N LEU A 81 -3.55 7.55 8.82
CA LEU A 81 -3.03 6.75 9.95
C LEU A 81 -3.58 7.19 11.31
N LYS A 82 -4.20 8.38 11.41
CA LYS A 82 -4.89 8.82 12.63
C LYS A 82 -6.31 8.27 12.74
N GLU A 83 -6.90 7.85 11.63
CA GLU A 83 -8.24 7.27 11.61
C GLU A 83 -8.20 5.85 12.18
N ILE A 84 -9.30 5.44 12.80
CA ILE A 84 -9.44 4.11 13.40
C ILE A 84 -9.42 3.07 12.27
N GLN A 85 -8.70 1.97 12.50
CA GLN A 85 -8.64 0.84 11.56
C GLN A 85 -10.02 0.29 11.29
N HIS A 86 -10.35 0.11 10.01
CA HIS A 86 -11.49 -0.70 9.61
C HIS A 86 -11.13 -2.17 9.78
N THR A 87 -11.71 -2.81 10.80
CA THR A 87 -11.46 -4.23 11.05
C THR A 87 -12.49 -5.11 10.37
N GLN A 88 -12.14 -6.38 10.20
CA GLN A 88 -13.08 -7.39 9.68
C GLN A 88 -14.36 -7.49 10.54
N LYS A 89 -14.22 -7.32 11.86
CA LYS A 89 -15.37 -7.32 12.78
C LYS A 89 -16.32 -6.16 12.52
N ASP A 90 -15.79 -4.98 12.21
CA ASP A 90 -16.62 -3.82 11.86
C ASP A 90 -17.41 -4.08 10.57
N ALA A 91 -16.80 -4.80 9.61
CA ALA A 91 -17.45 -5.19 8.37
C ALA A 91 -18.54 -6.26 8.59
N GLU A 92 -18.28 -7.25 9.43
CA GLU A 92 -19.24 -8.29 9.82
C GLU A 92 -20.45 -7.68 10.54
N MET A 93 -20.19 -6.80 11.52
CA MET A 93 -21.23 -6.05 12.23
C MET A 93 -22.07 -5.19 11.28
N ALA A 94 -21.44 -4.50 10.32
CA ALA A 94 -22.14 -3.71 9.31
C ALA A 94 -22.98 -4.58 8.35
N ALA A 95 -22.54 -5.82 8.09
CA ALA A 95 -23.27 -6.80 7.29
C ALA A 95 -24.38 -7.53 8.08
N GLY A 96 -24.49 -7.30 9.40
CA GLY A 96 -25.42 -8.01 10.28
C GLY A 96 -25.01 -9.46 10.56
N LEU A 97 -23.75 -9.81 10.31
CA LEU A 97 -23.14 -11.08 10.67
C LEU A 97 -22.50 -10.88 12.06
N TYR A 98 -23.13 -11.40 13.10
CA TYR A 98 -22.60 -11.36 14.48
C TYR A 98 -22.35 -12.78 15.00
#